data_AF-A0A1Y1X0H6-F1
#
_entry.id   AF-A0A1Y1X0H6-F1
#
_cell.length_a   1.000
_cell.length_b   1.000
_cell.length_c   1.000
_cell.angle_alpha   90.00
_cell.angle_beta   90.00
_cell.angle_gamma   90.00
#
_symmetry.space_group_name_H-M   'P 1'
#
loop_
_entity.id
_entity.type
_entity.pdbx_description
1 polymer ?
#
loop_
_entity_poly.entity_id
_entity_poly.type
_entity_poly.pdbx_seq_one_letter_code
_entity_poly.pdbx_strand_id
1 'polypeptide(L)'
;MQSIHEQAVKAWAMLTHFDMKASTVTAGIAAILSMVLLTQVDALGINCRGSSECATTGNSLNQLVAKVCSLPGGNIYGPGVRIATNCHILGGIAAFTQKTGSSISASKACSLLHELQNHGCNVCGSVPLGYPGDNDVNHGELTVNYVGNCS
;
A
#
# COMPACT_ATOMS: atom_id res chain seq x y z
N MET A 1 1.59 -25.94 1.34
CA MET A 1 2.27 -24.81 2.00
C MET A 1 3.55 -25.35 2.61
N GLN A 2 4.66 -25.26 1.87
CA GLN A 2 5.97 -25.65 2.38
C GLN A 2 6.62 -24.41 3.01
N SER A 3 6.99 -24.54 4.27
CA SER A 3 7.55 -23.46 5.09
C SER A 3 8.89 -22.99 4.51
N ILE A 4 9.05 -21.68 4.41
CA ILE A 4 10.25 -20.94 3.98
C ILE A 4 11.52 -21.41 4.72
N HIS A 5 11.36 -21.97 5.93
CA HIS A 5 12.44 -22.60 6.69
C HIS A 5 12.99 -23.87 6.02
N GLU A 6 12.17 -24.69 5.36
CA GLU A 6 12.60 -25.99 4.83
C GLU A 6 13.53 -25.84 3.62
N GLN A 7 13.39 -24.75 2.86
CA GLN A 7 14.26 -24.43 1.72
C GLN A 7 15.63 -23.91 2.19
N ALA A 8 15.69 -23.22 3.32
CA ALA A 8 16.93 -22.72 3.90
C ALA A 8 17.82 -23.86 4.46
N VAL A 9 17.24 -24.91 5.03
CA VAL A 9 18.02 -26.04 5.57
C VAL A 9 18.59 -26.92 4.46
N LYS A 10 17.86 -27.12 3.35
CA LYS A 10 18.36 -27.87 2.17
C LYS A 10 19.52 -27.16 1.49
N ALA A 11 19.50 -25.82 1.44
CA ALA A 11 20.61 -25.03 0.92
C ALA A 11 21.87 -25.13 1.80
N TRP A 12 21.73 -25.28 3.12
CA TRP A 12 22.86 -25.45 4.02
C TRP A 12 23.53 -26.85 3.90
N ALA A 13 22.73 -27.89 3.66
CA ALA A 13 23.25 -29.26 3.47
C ALA A 13 24.07 -29.45 2.18
N MET A 14 23.91 -28.58 1.18
CA MET A 14 24.66 -28.64 -0.09
C MET A 14 26.05 -27.96 -0.03
N LEU A 15 26.40 -27.29 1.08
CA LEU A 15 27.65 -26.54 1.22
C LEU A 15 28.82 -27.33 1.83
N THR A 16 28.64 -28.61 2.20
CA THR A 16 29.66 -29.36 2.98
C THR A 16 30.47 -30.40 2.21
N HIS A 17 30.30 -30.56 0.89
CA HIS A 17 31.06 -31.54 0.10
C HIS A 17 31.68 -30.91 -1.15
N PHE A 18 32.75 -30.15 -0.96
CA PHE A 18 33.68 -29.80 -2.04
C PHE A 18 35.09 -30.25 -1.64
N ASP A 19 35.47 -31.46 -2.08
CA ASP A 19 36.84 -31.95 -2.06
C ASP A 19 37.66 -31.20 -3.12
N MET A 20 38.61 -30.39 -2.65
CA MET A 20 39.48 -29.56 -3.48
C MET A 20 40.81 -30.29 -3.73
N LYS A 21 40.92 -31.02 -4.86
CA LYS A 21 42.24 -31.45 -5.37
C LYS A 21 42.93 -30.24 -5.99
N ALA A 22 43.94 -29.73 -5.30
CA ALA A 22 44.81 -28.67 -5.79
C ALA A 22 45.53 -29.12 -7.06
N SER A 23 45.34 -28.38 -8.15
CA SER A 23 46.22 -28.43 -9.32
C SER A 23 46.49 -27.01 -9.80
N THR A 24 47.77 -26.70 -9.85
CA THR A 24 48.40 -25.40 -10.05
C THR A 24 48.11 -24.85 -11.44
N VAL A 25 47.49 -23.67 -11.56
CA VAL A 25 47.57 -22.85 -12.78
C VAL A 25 47.78 -21.38 -12.42
N THR A 26 48.84 -20.85 -13.01
CA THR A 26 49.45 -19.54 -12.85
C THR A 26 48.66 -18.44 -13.58
N ALA A 27 48.64 -17.25 -12.98
CA ALA A 27 48.46 -15.93 -13.58
C ALA A 27 47.15 -15.58 -14.33
N GLY A 28 46.46 -14.58 -13.78
CA GLY A 28 45.78 -13.55 -14.57
C GLY A 28 44.25 -13.57 -14.51
N ILE A 29 43.70 -12.44 -14.06
CA ILE A 29 42.27 -12.08 -13.98
C ILE A 29 41.58 -12.59 -12.70
N ALA A 30 41.69 -11.80 -11.64
CA ALA A 30 40.75 -11.83 -10.54
C ALA A 30 39.36 -11.41 -11.07
N ALA A 31 38.51 -12.37 -11.42
CA ALA A 31 37.10 -12.11 -11.70
C ALA A 31 36.41 -11.77 -10.37
N ILE A 32 36.39 -10.48 -10.01
CA ILE A 32 35.59 -9.98 -8.88
C ILE A 32 34.12 -10.10 -9.29
N LEU A 33 33.50 -11.23 -8.98
CA LEU A 33 32.07 -11.43 -9.14
C LEU A 33 31.33 -10.59 -8.08
N SER A 34 31.14 -9.31 -8.39
CA SER A 34 30.34 -8.40 -7.56
C SER A 34 28.88 -8.81 -7.68
N MET A 35 28.37 -9.57 -6.70
CA MET A 35 26.94 -9.81 -6.55
C MET A 35 26.27 -8.49 -6.16
N VAL A 36 25.70 -7.81 -7.15
CA VAL A 36 24.80 -6.67 -6.91
C VAL A 36 23.51 -7.24 -6.33
N LEU A 37 23.33 -7.11 -5.01
CA LEU A 37 22.02 -7.30 -4.39
C LEU A 37 21.12 -6.16 -4.87
N LEU A 38 20.28 -6.43 -5.86
CA LEU A 38 19.17 -5.54 -6.21
C LEU A 38 18.14 -5.65 -5.09
N THR A 39 18.12 -4.66 -4.19
CA THR A 39 17.04 -4.51 -3.23
C THR A 39 15.80 -4.06 -4.00
N GLN A 40 14.83 -4.96 -4.16
CA GLN A 40 13.52 -4.57 -4.69
C GLN A 40 12.86 -3.70 -3.63
N VAL A 41 12.74 -2.40 -3.89
CA VAL A 41 11.88 -1.52 -3.10
C VAL A 41 10.46 -1.86 -3.51
N ASP A 42 9.77 -2.70 -2.73
CA ASP A 42 8.34 -2.90 -2.92
C ASP A 42 7.65 -1.54 -2.81
N ALA A 43 7.04 -1.10 -3.90
CA ALA A 43 6.16 0.06 -3.89
C ALA A 43 5.02 -0.18 -2.90
N LEU A 44 4.74 0.79 -2.03
CA LEU A 44 3.63 0.68 -1.10
C LEU A 44 2.32 0.73 -1.90
N GLY A 45 1.60 -0.38 -1.96
CA GLY A 45 0.29 -0.44 -2.62
C GLY A 45 -0.88 -0.13 -1.70
N ILE A 46 -2.06 -0.66 -2.06
CA ILE A 46 -3.24 -0.62 -1.19
C ILE A 46 -2.90 -1.08 0.23
N ASN A 47 -3.34 -0.33 1.23
CA ASN A 47 -2.98 -0.55 2.62
C ASN A 47 -3.98 0.07 3.61
N CYS A 48 -3.92 -0.35 4.87
CA CYS A 48 -4.74 0.20 5.96
C CYS A 48 -3.97 1.14 6.89
N ARG A 49 -2.94 1.83 6.39
CA ARG A 49 -2.18 2.80 7.20
C ARG A 49 -2.97 4.09 7.34
N GLY A 50 -2.85 4.71 8.50
CA GLY A 50 -3.50 5.98 8.87
C GLY A 50 -2.92 6.49 10.17
N SER A 51 -3.42 7.62 10.66
CA SER A 51 -3.01 8.13 11.97
C SER A 51 -3.54 7.22 13.10
N SER A 52 -2.87 7.27 14.26
CA SER A 52 -3.28 6.51 15.45
C SER A 52 -4.71 6.86 15.91
N GLU A 53 -5.13 8.09 15.67
CA GLU A 53 -6.44 8.64 16.02
C GLU A 53 -7.57 7.99 15.22
N CYS A 54 -7.28 7.32 14.09
CA CYS A 54 -8.28 6.54 13.36
C CYS A 54 -8.98 5.53 14.28
N ALA A 55 -8.26 4.87 15.18
CA ALA A 55 -8.82 3.88 16.10
C ALA A 55 -9.68 4.50 17.22
N THR A 56 -9.52 5.78 17.52
CA THR A 56 -10.17 6.45 18.67
C THR A 56 -11.41 7.24 18.28
N THR A 57 -11.66 7.45 16.99
CA THR A 57 -12.81 8.27 16.54
C THR A 57 -14.18 7.58 16.64
N GLY A 58 -14.23 6.26 16.81
CA GLY A 58 -15.48 5.48 16.74
C GLY A 58 -16.12 5.43 15.34
N ASN A 59 -15.44 5.95 14.31
CA ASN A 59 -15.92 5.87 12.93
C ASN A 59 -15.66 4.49 12.31
N SER A 60 -16.37 4.21 11.22
CA SER A 60 -16.16 3.05 10.37
C SER A 60 -15.99 3.46 8.92
N LEU A 61 -15.08 2.78 8.21
CA LEU A 61 -14.94 2.92 6.76
C LEU A 61 -16.28 2.65 6.05
N ASN A 62 -17.07 1.67 6.52
CA ASN A 62 -18.35 1.31 5.91
C ASN A 62 -19.34 2.47 5.86
N GLN A 63 -19.42 3.26 6.93
CA GLN A 63 -20.28 4.44 6.98
C GLN A 63 -19.80 5.51 5.99
N LEU A 64 -18.49 5.67 5.84
CA LEU A 64 -17.90 6.66 4.93
C LEU A 64 -18.11 6.24 3.46
N VAL A 65 -17.96 4.95 3.15
CA VAL A 65 -18.26 4.38 1.83
C VAL A 65 -19.72 4.65 1.48
N ALA A 66 -20.66 4.31 2.37
CA ALA A 66 -22.09 4.56 2.14
C ALA A 66 -22.38 6.05 1.86
N LYS A 67 -21.70 6.96 2.59
CA LYS A 67 -21.82 8.40 2.38
C LYS A 67 -21.30 8.83 1.01
N VAL A 68 -20.09 8.41 0.62
CA VAL A 68 -19.49 8.76 -0.68
C VAL A 68 -20.29 8.17 -1.84
N CYS A 69 -20.72 6.91 -1.73
CA CYS A 69 -21.49 6.22 -2.76
C CYS A 69 -22.93 6.74 -2.90
N SER A 70 -23.43 7.53 -1.95
CA SER A 70 -24.73 8.23 -2.06
C SER A 70 -24.65 9.55 -2.84
N LEU A 71 -23.44 10.06 -3.10
CA LEU A 71 -23.23 11.31 -3.83
C LEU A 71 -23.57 11.13 -5.32
N PRO A 72 -24.01 12.20 -6.02
CA PRO A 72 -24.16 12.16 -7.47
C PRO A 72 -22.84 11.75 -8.14
N GLY A 73 -22.87 10.64 -8.88
CA GLY A 73 -21.66 9.98 -9.40
C GLY A 73 -20.75 10.86 -10.25
N GLY A 74 -21.32 11.85 -10.95
CA GLY A 74 -20.61 12.80 -11.80
C GLY A 74 -19.93 13.96 -11.05
N ASN A 75 -20.13 14.12 -9.74
CA ASN A 75 -19.46 15.16 -8.96
C ASN A 75 -17.94 14.94 -8.98
N ILE A 76 -17.19 16.00 -9.26
CA ILE A 76 -15.73 15.95 -9.41
C ILE A 76 -15.05 16.59 -8.20
N TYR A 77 -14.04 15.90 -7.65
CA TYR A 77 -13.27 16.34 -6.50
C TYR A 77 -11.79 16.40 -6.87
N GLY A 78 -11.19 17.57 -6.63
CA GLY A 78 -9.76 17.79 -6.87
C GLY A 78 -8.87 17.24 -5.76
N PRO A 79 -7.53 17.27 -5.96
CA PRO A 79 -6.55 16.87 -4.95
C PRO A 79 -6.75 17.59 -3.61
N GLY A 80 -6.67 16.85 -2.51
CA GLY A 80 -6.82 17.34 -1.13
C GLY A 80 -8.24 17.72 -0.72
N VAL A 81 -9.20 17.75 -1.65
CA VAL A 81 -10.60 18.05 -1.33
C VAL A 81 -11.22 16.85 -0.62
N ARG A 82 -11.84 17.11 0.53
CA ARG A 82 -12.61 16.11 1.28
C ARG A 82 -13.88 15.78 0.51
N ILE A 83 -13.95 14.58 -0.04
CA ILE A 83 -15.12 14.07 -0.77
C ILE A 83 -16.28 13.84 0.19
N ALA A 84 -15.97 13.25 1.35
CA ALA A 84 -16.88 13.14 2.47
C ALA A 84 -16.08 13.07 3.78
N THR A 85 -16.76 13.39 4.87
CA THR A 85 -16.23 13.25 6.23
C THR A 85 -17.28 12.64 7.13
N ASN A 86 -16.90 11.66 7.94
CA ASN A 86 -17.71 11.19 9.05
C ASN A 86 -17.18 11.81 10.33
N CYS A 87 -18.06 12.56 10.99
CA CYS A 87 -17.68 13.44 12.07
C CYS A 87 -18.04 12.85 13.43
N HIS A 88 -17.12 13.02 14.37
CA HIS A 88 -17.30 12.71 15.76
C HIS A 88 -16.82 13.88 16.63
N ILE A 89 -17.10 13.82 17.93
CA ILE A 89 -16.85 14.94 18.85
C ILE A 89 -15.35 15.26 19.02
N LEU A 90 -14.47 14.29 18.75
CA LEU A 90 -13.01 14.40 18.82
C LEU A 90 -12.33 14.53 17.44
N GLY A 91 -13.08 14.89 16.40
CA GLY A 91 -12.64 14.86 15.01
C GLY A 91 -13.33 13.75 14.22
N GLY A 92 -12.84 13.45 13.03
CA GLY A 92 -13.50 12.53 12.11
C GLY A 92 -12.54 11.77 11.21
N ILE A 93 -13.09 11.01 10.27
CA ILE A 93 -12.34 10.47 9.14
C ILE A 93 -12.85 11.09 7.85
N ALA A 94 -11.95 11.39 6.92
CA ALA A 94 -12.31 11.95 5.63
C ALA A 94 -11.68 11.15 4.49
N ALA A 95 -12.42 11.05 3.38
CA ALA A 95 -11.91 10.53 2.12
C ALA A 95 -11.45 11.71 1.24
N PHE A 96 -10.21 11.67 0.76
CA PHE A 96 -9.64 12.69 -0.13
C PHE A 96 -8.51 12.09 -0.97
N THR A 97 -8.22 12.70 -2.11
CA THR A 97 -7.08 12.27 -2.95
C THR A 97 -5.82 13.03 -2.57
N GLN A 98 -4.66 12.38 -2.71
CA GLN A 98 -3.35 12.98 -2.50
C GLN A 98 -2.32 12.36 -3.44
N LYS A 99 -1.11 12.93 -3.49
CA LYS A 99 -0.02 12.52 -4.39
C LYS A 99 -0.42 12.49 -5.88
N THR A 100 -1.35 13.37 -6.25
CA THR A 100 -1.87 13.47 -7.62
C THR A 100 -2.19 14.92 -7.95
N GLY A 101 -2.10 15.26 -9.24
CA GLY A 101 -2.65 16.51 -9.80
C GLY A 101 -4.05 16.35 -10.40
N SER A 102 -4.57 15.12 -10.43
CA SER A 102 -5.83 14.79 -11.12
C SER A 102 -7.02 14.78 -10.18
N SER A 103 -8.18 15.24 -10.68
CA SER A 103 -9.46 15.10 -10.01
C SER A 103 -10.10 13.72 -10.26
N ILE A 104 -10.97 13.27 -9.36
CA ILE A 104 -11.77 12.05 -9.54
C ILE A 104 -13.26 12.31 -9.38
N SER A 105 -14.08 11.46 -9.97
CA SER A 105 -15.53 11.49 -9.75
C SER A 105 -15.93 10.80 -8.45
N ALA A 106 -17.12 11.14 -7.92
CA ALA A 106 -17.72 10.42 -6.79
C ALA A 106 -17.85 8.92 -7.08
N SER A 107 -18.23 8.53 -8.31
CA SER A 107 -18.30 7.12 -8.70
C SER A 107 -16.96 6.41 -8.58
N LYS A 108 -15.87 7.04 -9.07
CA LYS A 108 -14.53 6.45 -8.96
C LYS A 108 -14.06 6.38 -7.51
N ALA A 109 -14.37 7.40 -6.70
CA ALA A 109 -14.08 7.38 -5.27
C ALA A 109 -14.82 6.23 -4.56
N CYS A 110 -16.12 6.06 -4.83
CA CYS A 110 -16.92 4.95 -4.30
C CYS A 110 -16.31 3.58 -4.64
N SER A 111 -15.95 3.34 -5.91
CA SER A 111 -15.30 2.07 -6.31
C SER A 111 -13.99 1.83 -5.57
N LEU A 112 -13.12 2.84 -5.47
CA LEU A 112 -11.85 2.72 -4.76
C LEU A 112 -12.04 2.49 -3.24
N LEU A 113 -13.04 3.11 -2.62
CA LEU A 113 -13.36 2.85 -1.21
C LEU A 113 -13.85 1.42 -0.98
N HIS A 114 -14.57 0.83 -1.93
CA HIS A 114 -14.90 -0.60 -1.89
C HIS A 114 -13.65 -1.48 -1.98
N GLU A 115 -12.62 -1.10 -2.75
CA GLU A 115 -11.35 -1.84 -2.74
C GLU A 115 -10.67 -1.82 -1.37
N LEU A 116 -10.73 -0.69 -0.64
CA LEU A 116 -10.24 -0.63 0.75
C LEU A 116 -11.02 -1.55 1.68
N GLN A 117 -12.34 -1.63 1.54
CA GLN A 117 -13.17 -2.58 2.31
C GLN A 117 -12.79 -4.03 1.99
N ASN A 118 -12.66 -4.35 0.70
CA ASN A 118 -12.29 -5.68 0.22
C ASN A 118 -10.88 -6.08 0.67
N HIS A 119 -9.98 -5.12 0.82
CA HIS A 119 -8.64 -5.32 1.36
C HIS A 119 -8.64 -5.58 2.88
N GLY A 120 -9.75 -5.30 3.58
CA GLY A 120 -9.90 -5.53 5.02
C GLY A 120 -9.63 -4.31 5.90
N CYS A 121 -9.61 -3.10 5.34
CA CYS A 121 -9.46 -1.89 6.14
C CYS A 121 -10.76 -1.56 6.89
N ASN A 122 -10.67 -1.39 8.21
CA ASN A 122 -11.85 -1.16 9.05
C ASN A 122 -12.21 0.33 9.22
N VAL A 123 -11.20 1.21 9.20
CA VAL A 123 -11.39 2.65 9.48
C VAL A 123 -10.64 3.54 8.50
N CYS A 124 -9.31 3.37 8.42
CA CYS A 124 -8.43 4.19 7.59
C CYS A 124 -7.60 3.33 6.64
N GLY A 125 -7.08 3.95 5.59
CA GLY A 125 -6.27 3.30 4.57
C GLY A 125 -6.11 4.15 3.31
N SER A 126 -5.28 3.66 2.40
CA SER A 126 -5.02 4.27 1.11
C SER A 126 -5.11 3.23 0.01
N VAL A 127 -5.68 3.62 -1.13
CA VAL A 127 -5.73 2.81 -2.35
C VAL A 127 -5.19 3.62 -3.53
N PRO A 128 -4.27 3.08 -4.34
CA PRO A 128 -3.79 3.73 -5.55
C PRO A 128 -4.92 4.06 -6.52
N LEU A 129 -4.88 5.22 -7.17
CA LEU A 129 -5.95 5.65 -8.09
C LEU A 129 -6.08 4.72 -9.31
N GLY A 130 -4.95 4.13 -9.73
CA GLY A 130 -4.87 3.16 -10.82
C GLY A 130 -5.19 1.71 -10.44
N TYR A 131 -5.54 1.43 -9.18
CA TYR A 131 -5.81 0.07 -8.73
C TYR A 131 -7.00 -0.57 -9.48
N PRO A 132 -6.92 -1.87 -9.86
CA PRO A 132 -5.80 -2.80 -9.62
C PRO A 132 -4.70 -2.80 -10.68
N GLY A 133 -4.81 -2.00 -11.74
CA GLY A 133 -3.84 -1.97 -12.85
C GLY A 133 -2.49 -1.33 -12.48
N ASP A 134 -2.50 -0.41 -11.51
CA ASP A 134 -1.31 0.17 -10.88
C ASP A 134 -1.50 0.17 -9.37
N ASN A 135 -0.54 -0.41 -8.65
CA ASN A 135 -0.60 -0.61 -7.20
C ASN A 135 0.55 0.11 -6.47
N ASP A 136 0.93 1.30 -6.91
CA ASP A 136 1.84 2.20 -6.18
C ASP A 136 1.12 3.48 -5.75
N VAL A 137 1.05 3.73 -4.44
CA VAL A 137 0.42 4.96 -3.91
C VAL A 137 1.15 6.24 -4.30
N ASN A 138 2.41 6.17 -4.74
CA ASN A 138 3.18 7.34 -5.18
C ASN A 138 2.72 7.87 -6.54
N HIS A 139 1.94 7.09 -7.31
CA HIS A 139 1.29 7.54 -8.54
C HIS A 139 -0.09 8.20 -8.28
N GLY A 140 -0.43 8.43 -7.02
CA GLY A 140 -1.69 9.01 -6.58
C GLY A 140 -2.54 8.00 -5.83
N GLU A 141 -3.17 8.46 -4.76
CA GLU A 141 -3.99 7.61 -3.88
C GLU A 141 -5.29 8.31 -3.47
N LEU A 142 -6.33 7.52 -3.27
CA LEU A 142 -7.48 7.89 -2.45
C LEU A 142 -7.19 7.43 -1.02
N THR A 143 -7.19 8.38 -0.10
CA THR A 143 -6.86 8.15 1.31
C THR A 143 -8.10 8.38 2.17
N VAL A 144 -8.31 7.49 3.14
CA VAL A 144 -9.17 7.69 4.30
C VAL A 144 -8.28 7.84 5.53
N ASN A 145 -8.29 9.02 6.14
CA ASN A 145 -7.49 9.30 7.32
C ASN A 145 -8.22 10.22 8.31
N TYR A 146 -7.71 10.29 9.54
CA TYR A 146 -8.18 11.20 10.58
C TYR A 146 -8.10 12.66 10.14
N VAL A 147 -9.10 13.44 10.53
CA VAL A 147 -9.14 14.90 10.44
C VAL A 147 -9.57 15.49 11.79
N GLY A 148 -8.80 16.46 12.30
CA GLY A 148 -9.09 17.09 13.59
C GLY A 148 -10.27 18.07 13.56
N ASN A 149 -10.65 18.55 12.38
CA ASN A 149 -11.80 19.42 12.18
C ASN A 149 -12.74 18.86 11.11
N CYS A 150 -14.03 19.08 11.31
CA CYS A 150 -15.11 18.54 10.50
C CYS A 150 -15.87 19.57 9.65
N SER A 151 -15.37 20.80 9.68
CA SER A 151 -15.85 21.97 8.92
C SER A 151 -15.36 21.95 7.48
#